data_AF-A0A2Z7B883-F1
#
_entry.id   AF-A0A2Z7B883-F1
#
_cell.length_a   1.000
_cell.length_b   1.000
_cell.length_c   1.000
_cell.angle_alpha   90.00
_cell.angle_beta   90.00
_cell.angle_gamma   90.00
#
_symmetry.space_group_name_H-M   'P 1'
#
loop_
_entity.id
_entity.type
_entity.pdbx_description
1 polymer ?
#
loop_
_entity_poly.entity_id
_entity_poly.type
_entity_poly.pdbx_seq_one_letter_code
_entity_poly.pdbx_strand_id
1 'polypeptide(L)'
;MAEESTKSWADTDSESSSSSSSSSDSEQEEVHYLIDDQTSDDEVFDFSNIEFTREDLVQALNDMVHEYKTLSHTFEEIKAENASLKNSSAKSSSDELEDTDSLKIELSKLRIENELLRSESSELKAEVEKLTK
;
A
#
# COMPACT_ATOMS: atom_id res chain seq x y z
N MET A 1 -23.08 10.55 -16.92
CA MET A 1 -22.13 11.67 -16.77
C MET A 1 -21.06 11.24 -15.80
N ALA A 2 -19.86 10.99 -16.33
CA ALA A 2 -18.54 10.95 -15.68
C ALA A 2 -17.63 10.24 -16.70
N GLU A 3 -17.05 11.04 -17.60
CA GLU A 3 -15.96 10.61 -18.47
C GLU A 3 -14.68 10.59 -17.63
N GLU A 4 -13.93 9.50 -17.64
CA GLU A 4 -12.58 9.47 -17.04
C GLU A 4 -11.55 9.14 -18.12
N SER A 5 -10.55 10.02 -18.20
CA SER A 5 -9.62 10.18 -19.32
C SER A 5 -8.35 9.41 -19.04
N THR A 6 -8.08 8.35 -19.81
CA THR A 6 -6.80 7.63 -19.76
C THR A 6 -5.81 8.30 -20.73
N LYS A 7 -5.02 9.22 -20.19
CA LYS A 7 -3.85 9.84 -20.85
C LYS A 7 -2.77 8.78 -21.04
N SER A 8 -2.64 8.21 -22.24
CA SER A 8 -1.51 7.39 -22.64
C SER A 8 -0.28 8.29 -22.85
N TRP A 9 0.85 7.93 -22.24
CA TRP A 9 2.14 8.53 -22.54
C TRP A 9 2.74 7.78 -23.73
N ALA A 10 3.10 8.50 -24.78
CA ALA A 10 3.75 7.95 -25.95
C ALA A 10 5.27 7.87 -25.69
N ASP A 11 5.84 6.69 -25.88
CA ASP A 11 7.29 6.51 -26.01
C ASP A 11 7.78 7.26 -27.25
N THR A 12 8.66 8.24 -27.04
CA THR A 12 9.31 8.96 -28.15
C THR A 12 10.78 8.53 -28.18
N ASP A 13 11.06 7.48 -28.96
CA ASP A 13 12.41 7.14 -29.41
C ASP A 13 12.98 8.33 -30.20
N SER A 14 13.88 9.08 -29.56
CA SER A 14 14.63 10.13 -30.25
C SER A 14 15.85 9.53 -30.92
N GLU A 15 15.64 9.05 -32.14
CA GLU A 15 16.68 8.74 -33.14
C GLU A 15 17.54 9.99 -33.37
N SER A 16 18.67 10.09 -32.68
CA SER A 16 19.65 11.15 -32.93
C SER A 16 20.49 10.81 -34.15
N SER A 17 20.00 11.20 -35.33
CA SER A 17 20.85 11.38 -36.50
C SER A 17 21.50 12.77 -36.44
N SER A 18 22.82 12.81 -36.39
CA SER A 18 23.59 13.96 -36.84
C SER A 18 24.82 13.47 -37.60
N SER A 19 24.79 13.75 -38.89
CA SER A 19 25.81 13.50 -39.88
C SER A 19 26.94 14.52 -39.76
N SER A 20 28.19 14.06 -39.92
CA SER A 20 29.32 14.90 -40.33
C SER A 20 30.37 14.03 -41.00
N SER A 21 30.41 14.07 -42.32
CA SER A 21 31.51 13.52 -43.13
C SER A 21 32.66 14.53 -43.15
N SER A 22 33.87 14.09 -42.82
CA SER A 22 35.10 14.64 -43.42
C SER A 22 36.25 13.65 -43.28
N SER A 23 36.58 13.01 -44.40
CA SER A 23 37.88 12.38 -44.61
C SER A 23 38.94 13.47 -44.71
N SER A 24 39.99 13.37 -43.91
CA SER A 24 41.27 14.00 -44.20
C SER A 24 42.34 12.92 -44.05
N ASP A 25 42.73 12.39 -45.19
CA ASP A 25 43.95 11.61 -45.37
C ASP A 25 45.12 12.58 -45.21
N SER A 26 45.83 12.49 -44.09
CA SER A 26 47.04 13.27 -43.83
C SER A 26 47.92 12.49 -42.88
N GLU A 27 48.75 11.65 -43.47
CA GLU A 27 49.98 11.12 -42.87
C GLU A 27 50.80 12.30 -42.37
N GLN A 28 51.01 12.46 -41.05
CA GLN A 28 52.24 12.79 -40.26
C GLN A 28 51.81 12.88 -38.77
N GLU A 29 51.66 11.75 -38.08
CA GLU A 29 51.33 11.75 -36.65
C GLU A 29 52.62 11.81 -35.80
N GLU A 30 53.17 13.02 -35.65
CA GLU A 30 54.09 13.36 -34.55
C GLU A 30 53.33 14.25 -33.57
N VAL A 31 52.48 13.60 -32.75
CA VAL A 31 51.81 14.26 -31.63
C VAL A 31 52.82 14.49 -30.50
N HIS A 32 53.55 15.60 -30.59
CA HIS A 32 54.27 16.15 -29.46
C HIS A 32 53.28 16.48 -28.34
N TYR A 33 53.20 15.62 -27.32
CA TYR A 33 52.54 15.95 -26.05
C TYR A 33 53.36 17.04 -25.37
N LEU A 34 52.97 18.30 -25.57
CA LEU A 34 53.35 19.40 -24.68
C LEU A 34 52.67 19.14 -23.34
N ILE A 35 53.43 18.66 -22.37
CA ILE A 35 53.09 18.84 -20.96
C ILE A 35 53.29 20.33 -20.69
N ASP A 36 52.23 21.12 -20.87
CA ASP A 36 52.19 22.47 -20.36
C ASP A 36 52.18 22.37 -18.82
N ASP A 37 53.30 22.73 -18.19
CA ASP A 37 53.38 22.96 -16.75
C ASP A 37 52.47 24.15 -16.39
N GLN A 38 51.17 23.90 -16.23
CA GLN A 38 50.26 24.80 -15.53
C GLN A 38 50.62 24.79 -14.03
N THR A 39 51.67 25.54 -13.71
CA THR A 39 51.89 26.06 -12.37
C THR A 39 50.85 27.16 -12.10
N SER A 40 50.27 27.14 -10.90
CA SER A 40 49.33 28.13 -10.34
C SER A 40 47.87 28.07 -10.81
N ASP A 41 47.15 27.04 -10.40
CA ASP A 41 46.03 27.18 -9.45
C ASP A 41 45.64 25.77 -8.96
N ASP A 42 46.59 25.12 -8.28
CA ASP A 42 46.28 23.96 -7.46
C ASP A 42 45.55 24.52 -6.24
N GLU A 43 44.27 24.88 -6.42
CA GLU A 43 43.27 24.73 -5.36
C GLU A 43 43.27 23.23 -5.04
N VAL A 44 44.32 22.81 -4.31
CA VAL A 44 44.27 21.65 -3.44
C VAL A 44 43.05 21.95 -2.62
N PHE A 45 41.94 21.31 -2.96
CA PHE A 45 40.81 21.24 -2.06
C PHE A 45 41.43 20.77 -0.76
N ASP A 46 41.62 21.70 0.17
CA ASP A 46 41.91 21.37 1.56
C ASP A 46 40.61 20.79 2.07
N PHE A 47 40.45 19.53 1.70
CA PHE A 47 39.77 18.50 2.40
C PHE A 47 40.40 18.43 3.79
N SER A 48 40.21 19.49 4.58
CA SER A 48 39.88 19.42 5.99
C SER A 48 38.57 18.61 6.09
N ASN A 49 38.65 17.37 5.60
CA ASN A 49 37.61 16.39 5.54
C ASN A 49 37.33 16.10 6.99
N ILE A 50 36.09 16.35 7.40
CA ILE A 50 35.51 15.56 8.47
C ILE A 50 35.83 14.10 8.13
N GLU A 51 36.58 13.49 9.04
CA GLU A 51 37.11 12.14 9.08
C GLU A 51 36.07 11.11 8.59
N PHE A 52 35.97 10.94 7.27
CA PHE A 52 35.10 9.96 6.64
C PHE A 52 35.97 9.02 5.84
N THR A 53 36.20 7.86 6.43
CA THR A 53 37.00 6.80 5.82
C THR A 53 36.16 6.04 4.80
N ARG A 54 36.84 5.36 3.88
CA ARG A 54 36.19 4.43 2.95
C ARG A 54 35.42 3.35 3.73
N GLU A 55 35.94 2.96 4.88
CA GLU A 55 35.35 1.99 5.79
C GLU A 55 34.02 2.51 6.37
N ASP A 56 33.93 3.79 6.73
CA ASP A 56 32.69 4.41 7.21
C ASP A 56 31.59 4.37 6.15
N LEU A 57 31.95 4.61 4.87
CA LEU A 57 31.00 4.51 3.76
C LEU A 57 30.48 3.10 3.57
N VAL A 58 31.36 2.11 3.61
CA VAL A 58 31.00 0.70 3.46
C VAL A 58 30.12 0.23 4.61
N GLN A 59 30.39 0.70 5.84
CA GLN A 59 29.57 0.39 7.00
C GLN A 59 28.17 0.98 6.85
N ALA A 60 28.06 2.28 6.52
CA ALA A 60 26.77 2.94 6.32
C ALA A 60 25.93 2.26 5.22
N LEU A 61 26.58 1.82 4.13
CA LEU A 61 25.89 1.09 3.06
C LEU A 61 25.37 -0.28 3.54
N ASN A 62 26.18 -1.03 4.29
CA ASN A 62 25.76 -2.31 4.85
C ASN A 62 24.60 -2.14 5.84
N ASP A 63 24.65 -1.11 6.69
CA ASP A 63 23.60 -0.81 7.65
C ASP A 63 22.28 -0.49 6.93
N MET A 64 22.31 0.36 5.90
CA MET A 64 21.13 0.64 5.07
C MET A 64 20.55 -0.62 4.40
N VAL A 65 21.41 -1.51 3.87
CA VAL A 65 20.97 -2.77 3.28
C VAL A 65 20.32 -3.67 4.33
N HIS A 66 20.85 -3.70 5.54
CA HIS A 66 20.30 -4.48 6.64
C HIS A 66 18.95 -3.93 7.11
N GLU A 67 18.84 -2.61 7.28
CA GLU A 67 17.60 -1.93 7.64
C GLU A 67 16.53 -2.16 6.57
N TYR A 68 16.88 -2.03 5.28
CA TYR A 68 15.94 -2.31 4.19
C TYR A 68 15.44 -3.76 4.21
N LYS A 69 16.32 -4.74 4.46
CA LYS A 69 15.91 -6.15 4.60
C LYS A 69 14.95 -6.34 5.77
N THR A 70 15.25 -5.70 6.90
CA THR A 70 14.39 -5.75 8.09
C THR A 70 13.02 -5.14 7.78
N LEU A 71 13.00 -3.95 7.17
CA LEU A 71 11.77 -3.27 6.77
C LEU A 71 10.96 -4.11 5.78
N SER A 72 11.61 -4.69 4.77
CA SER A 72 10.96 -5.58 3.80
C SER A 72 10.34 -6.80 4.47
N HIS A 73 11.01 -7.39 5.46
CA HIS A 73 10.45 -8.52 6.22
C HIS A 73 9.21 -8.09 7.01
N THR A 74 9.31 -7.00 7.77
CA THR A 74 8.18 -6.48 8.56
C THR A 74 6.98 -6.09 7.68
N PHE A 75 7.22 -5.60 6.46
CA PHE A 75 6.16 -5.29 5.52
C PHE A 75 5.38 -6.53 5.07
N GLU A 76 6.06 -7.63 4.75
CA GLU A 76 5.38 -8.88 4.38
C GLU A 76 4.65 -9.50 5.58
N GLU A 77 5.20 -9.39 6.79
CA GLU A 77 4.53 -9.82 8.03
C GLU A 77 3.23 -9.02 8.26
N ILE A 78 3.27 -7.70 8.16
CA ILE A 78 2.10 -6.82 8.28
C ILE A 78 1.07 -7.14 7.19
N LYS A 79 1.50 -7.42 5.95
CA LYS A 79 0.60 -7.82 4.87
C LYS A 79 -0.13 -9.12 5.20
N ALA A 80 0.59 -10.11 5.74
CA ALA A 80 0.02 -11.39 6.16
C ALA A 80 -0.96 -11.22 7.33
N GLU A 81 -0.60 -10.42 8.34
CA GLU A 81 -1.47 -10.11 9.47
C GLU A 81 -2.76 -9.39 9.03
N ASN A 82 -2.64 -8.40 8.14
CA ASN A 82 -3.79 -7.66 7.62
C ASN A 82 -4.75 -8.57 6.85
N ALA A 83 -4.23 -9.50 6.04
CA ALA A 83 -5.03 -10.51 5.38
C ALA A 83 -5.75 -11.43 6.40
N SER A 84 -5.07 -11.81 7.48
CA SER A 84 -5.66 -12.61 8.56
C SER A 84 -6.78 -11.85 9.29
N LEU A 85 -6.55 -10.59 9.65
CA LEU A 85 -7.54 -9.73 10.32
C LEU A 85 -8.78 -9.49 9.45
N LYS A 86 -8.59 -9.31 8.14
CA LYS A 86 -9.71 -9.16 7.21
C LYS A 86 -10.56 -10.43 7.16
N ASN A 87 -9.93 -11.60 7.19
CA ASN A 87 -10.63 -12.88 7.23
C ASN A 87 -11.36 -13.11 8.57
N SER A 88 -10.74 -12.73 9.70
CA SER A 88 -11.41 -12.82 11.01
C SER A 88 -12.58 -11.84 11.11
N SER A 89 -12.45 -10.63 10.54
CA SER A 89 -13.54 -9.66 10.50
C SER A 89 -14.72 -10.16 9.66
N ALA A 90 -14.45 -10.69 8.46
CA ALA A 90 -15.48 -11.26 7.60
C ALA A 90 -16.16 -12.49 8.22
N LYS A 91 -15.40 -13.31 8.96
CA LYS A 91 -15.95 -14.46 9.69
C LYS A 91 -16.84 -14.02 10.86
N SER A 92 -16.37 -13.06 11.68
CA SER A 92 -17.14 -12.51 12.79
C SER A 92 -18.45 -11.89 12.33
N SER A 93 -18.46 -11.14 11.22
CA SER A 93 -19.68 -10.52 10.72
C SER A 93 -20.68 -11.53 10.14
N SER A 94 -20.20 -12.69 9.66
CA SER A 94 -21.08 -13.74 9.14
C SER A 94 -21.81 -14.45 10.27
N ASP A 95 -21.10 -14.79 11.35
CA ASP A 95 -21.66 -15.51 12.48
C ASP A 95 -22.70 -14.63 13.22
N GLU A 96 -22.46 -13.30 13.33
CA GLU A 96 -23.43 -12.36 13.93
C GLU A 96 -24.71 -12.16 13.09
N LEU A 97 -24.62 -12.23 11.76
CA LEU A 97 -25.80 -12.07 10.90
C LEU A 97 -26.79 -13.24 11.06
N GLU A 98 -26.30 -14.47 11.13
CA GLU A 98 -27.13 -15.67 11.34
C GLU A 98 -27.86 -15.64 12.70
N ASP A 99 -27.19 -15.14 13.74
CA ASP A 99 -27.77 -14.94 15.06
C ASP A 99 -28.90 -13.89 15.03
N THR A 100 -28.70 -12.78 14.30
CA THR A 100 -29.74 -11.74 14.21
C THR A 100 -30.99 -12.21 13.47
N ASP A 101 -30.85 -12.99 12.40
CA ASP A 101 -31.98 -13.57 11.67
C ASP A 101 -32.73 -14.59 12.54
N SER A 102 -32.00 -15.41 13.30
CA SER A 102 -32.57 -16.36 14.27
C SER A 102 -33.41 -15.64 15.34
N LEU A 103 -32.87 -14.59 15.96
CA LEU A 103 -33.59 -13.77 16.94
C LEU A 103 -34.84 -13.10 16.35
N LYS A 104 -34.76 -12.64 15.10
CA LYS A 104 -35.90 -12.02 14.40
C LYS A 104 -37.04 -13.01 14.16
N ILE A 105 -36.72 -14.26 13.83
CA ILE A 105 -37.71 -15.34 13.69
C ILE A 105 -38.36 -15.64 15.04
N GLU A 106 -37.57 -15.77 16.10
CA GLU A 106 -38.07 -16.04 17.46
C GLU A 106 -38.98 -14.91 17.97
N LEU A 107 -38.60 -13.65 17.75
CA LEU A 107 -39.41 -12.48 18.10
C LEU A 107 -40.75 -12.46 17.34
N SER A 108 -40.75 -12.86 16.06
CA SER A 108 -41.97 -12.97 15.26
C SER A 108 -42.91 -14.06 15.79
N LYS A 109 -42.37 -15.22 16.22
CA LYS A 109 -43.16 -16.27 16.87
C LYS A 109 -43.77 -15.79 18.18
N LEU A 110 -42.96 -15.18 19.04
CA LEU A 110 -43.40 -14.68 20.35
C LEU A 110 -44.50 -13.61 20.21
N ARG A 111 -44.41 -12.76 19.18
CA ARG A 111 -45.44 -11.77 18.87
C ARG A 111 -46.79 -12.43 18.54
N ILE A 112 -46.79 -13.46 17.69
CA ILE A 112 -48.01 -14.19 17.31
C ILE A 112 -48.62 -14.87 18.54
N GLU A 113 -47.79 -15.54 19.34
CA GLU A 113 -48.22 -16.18 20.58
C GLU A 113 -48.82 -15.18 21.58
N ASN A 114 -48.20 -13.99 21.72
CA ASN A 114 -48.72 -12.94 22.59
C ASN A 114 -50.07 -12.41 22.11
N GLU A 115 -50.24 -12.20 20.80
CA GLU A 115 -51.53 -11.80 20.20
C GLU A 115 -52.63 -12.84 20.47
N LEU A 116 -52.30 -14.14 20.33
CA LEU A 116 -53.20 -15.25 20.63
C LEU A 116 -53.62 -15.27 22.10
N LEU A 117 -52.66 -15.25 23.04
CA LEU A 117 -52.95 -15.23 24.47
C LEU A 117 -53.79 -14.03 24.88
N ARG A 118 -53.56 -12.87 24.26
CA ARG A 118 -54.37 -11.66 24.52
C ARG A 118 -55.82 -11.84 24.06
N SER A 119 -56.04 -12.53 22.94
CA SER A 119 -57.38 -12.86 22.46
C SER A 119 -58.09 -13.85 23.37
N GLU A 120 -57.42 -14.94 23.77
CA GLU A 120 -57.96 -15.95 24.68
C GLU A 120 -58.27 -15.37 26.06
N SER A 121 -57.37 -14.52 26.60
CA SER A 121 -57.60 -13.80 27.85
C SER A 121 -58.83 -12.88 27.77
N SER A 122 -59.07 -12.24 26.62
CA SER A 122 -60.25 -11.39 26.40
C SER A 122 -61.54 -12.20 26.36
N GLU A 123 -61.52 -13.39 25.74
CA GLU A 123 -62.66 -14.31 25.70
C GLU A 123 -62.99 -14.86 27.09
N LEU A 124 -61.98 -15.35 27.83
CA LEU A 124 -62.15 -15.81 29.22
C LEU A 124 -62.72 -14.71 30.12
N LYS A 125 -62.25 -13.46 29.96
CA LYS A 125 -62.77 -12.33 30.71
C LYS A 125 -64.27 -12.11 30.46
N ALA A 126 -64.71 -12.23 29.20
CA ALA A 126 -66.12 -12.10 28.85
C ALA A 126 -66.97 -13.26 29.41
N GLU A 127 -66.45 -14.48 29.37
CA GLU A 127 -67.12 -15.68 29.93
C GLU A 127 -67.31 -15.54 31.46
N VAL A 128 -66.29 -15.06 32.18
CA VAL A 128 -66.35 -14.80 33.63
C VAL A 128 -67.37 -13.71 33.96
N GLU A 129 -67.40 -12.61 33.20
CA GLU A 129 -68.37 -11.53 33.42
C GLU A 129 -69.81 -12.03 33.24
N LYS A 130 -70.05 -12.93 32.28
CA LYS A 130 -71.37 -13.56 32.07
C LYS A 130 -71.78 -14.50 33.22
N LEU A 131 -70.84 -15.22 33.83
CA LEU A 131 -71.10 -16.14 34.95
C LEU A 131 -71.30 -15.44 36.29
N THR A 132 -70.74 -14.25 36.46
CA THR A 132 -70.75 -13.50 37.73
C THR A 132 -71.86 -12.45 37.80
N LYS A 133 -72.77 -12.42 36.81
CA LYS A 133 -73.88 -11.48 36.66
C LYS A 133 -75.22 -12.18 36.81
#